data_AF-A0A7S0WWF6-F1
#
_entry.id   AF-A0A7S0WWF6-F1
#
_cell.length_a   1.000
_cell.length_b   1.000
_cell.length_c   1.000
_cell.angle_alpha   90.00
_cell.angle_beta   90.00
_cell.angle_gamma   90.00
#
_symmetry.space_group_name_H-M   'P 1'
#
loop_
_entity.id
_entity.type
_entity.pdbx_description
1 polymer ?
#
loop_
_entity_poly.entity_id
_entity_poly.type
_entity_poly.pdbx_seq_one_letter_code
_entity_poly.pdbx_strand_id
1 'polypeptide(L)'
;AIRAGTALVLACRAKRQYDDVVMDASAKLLKVVPEIYTIWNFRREALGPVIEAGGEAGKAAAAGELALTQACLMENPKSYSTWHHRKWVVAKGGVDLDAELALVTKALSQDARNFHAWNYRQFVVRRMGRPLEQELAYSEDCVAANFSNYSAWHYRTILLHRLHCAGGAAGEGEAP
;
A
#
# COMPACT_ATOMS: atom_id res chain seq x y z
N ALA A 1 26.48 -0.32 9.93
CA ALA A 1 25.58 0.71 9.35
C ALA A 1 24.14 0.60 9.85
N ILE A 2 23.41 -0.50 9.55
CA ILE A 2 21.98 -0.64 9.87
C ILE A 2 21.66 -0.39 11.35
N ARG A 3 22.35 -1.07 12.28
CA ARG A 3 22.11 -0.89 13.73
C ARG A 3 22.28 0.56 14.20
N ALA A 4 23.33 1.24 13.76
CA ALA A 4 23.60 2.63 14.11
C ALA A 4 22.55 3.58 13.53
N GLY A 5 22.16 3.37 12.27
CA GLY A 5 21.09 4.16 11.63
C GLY A 5 19.74 3.95 12.32
N THR A 6 19.37 2.70 12.65
CA THR A 6 18.15 2.42 13.40
C THR A 6 18.18 3.11 14.76
N ALA A 7 19.28 3.02 15.50
CA ALA A 7 19.42 3.69 16.80
C ALA A 7 19.27 5.22 16.70
N LEU A 8 19.84 5.83 15.65
CA LEU A 8 19.66 7.27 15.37
C LEU A 8 18.18 7.63 15.19
N VAL A 9 17.48 6.93 14.28
CA VAL A 9 16.05 7.20 14.02
C VAL A 9 15.21 7.01 15.28
N LEU A 10 15.49 5.98 16.08
CA LEU A 10 14.77 5.74 17.34
C LEU A 10 15.02 6.84 18.37
N ALA A 11 16.26 7.33 18.49
CA ALA A 11 16.60 8.44 19.38
C ALA A 11 15.89 9.75 18.97
N CYS A 12 15.85 10.03 17.66
CA CYS A 12 15.13 11.20 17.13
C CYS A 12 13.61 11.06 17.31
N ARG A 13 13.05 9.87 17.08
CA ARG A 13 11.63 9.57 17.34
C ARG A 13 11.26 9.83 18.80
N ALA A 14 12.08 9.38 19.75
CA ALA A 14 11.84 9.58 21.18
C ALA A 14 11.76 11.07 21.57
N LYS A 15 12.44 11.93 20.83
CA LYS A 15 12.44 13.40 21.00
C LYS A 15 11.45 14.12 20.07
N ARG A 16 10.70 13.39 19.22
CA ARG A 16 9.84 13.94 18.16
C ARG A 16 10.58 14.91 17.22
N GLN A 17 11.83 14.57 16.88
CA GLN A 17 12.66 15.34 15.96
C GLN A 17 12.59 14.70 14.57
N TYR A 18 12.03 15.44 13.61
CA TYR A 18 11.75 14.99 12.25
C TYR A 18 12.47 15.87 11.20
N ASP A 19 13.76 16.08 11.38
CA ASP A 19 14.56 16.84 10.42
C ASP A 19 14.79 16.07 9.10
N ASP A 20 15.14 16.81 8.05
CA ASP A 20 15.35 16.25 6.71
C ASP A 20 16.48 15.21 6.68
N VAL A 21 17.49 15.36 7.53
CA VAL A 21 18.65 14.45 7.59
C VAL A 21 18.22 13.08 8.11
N VAL A 22 17.43 13.04 9.19
CA VAL A 22 16.91 11.80 9.77
C VAL A 22 15.81 11.20 8.87
N MET A 23 15.04 12.04 8.16
CA MET A 23 14.10 11.57 7.15
C MET A 23 14.79 10.92 5.95
N ASP A 24 15.91 11.44 5.47
CA ASP A 24 16.71 10.78 4.43
C ASP A 24 17.38 9.49 4.95
N ALA A 25 17.94 9.54 6.16
CA ALA A 25 18.53 8.36 6.80
C ALA A 25 17.51 7.21 6.97
N SER A 26 16.29 7.52 7.41
CA SER A 26 15.22 6.53 7.54
C SER A 26 14.78 5.95 6.18
N ALA A 27 14.73 6.76 5.12
CA ALA A 27 14.44 6.28 3.77
C ALA A 27 15.52 5.31 3.26
N LYS A 28 16.81 5.65 3.45
CA LYS A 28 17.94 4.79 3.09
C LYS A 28 17.91 3.46 3.85
N LEU A 29 17.59 3.47 5.15
CA LEU A 29 17.45 2.26 5.94
C LEU A 29 16.33 1.35 5.41
N LEU A 30 15.18 1.91 5.06
CA LEU A 30 14.04 1.15 4.55
C LEU A 30 14.29 0.54 3.18
N LYS A 31 15.08 1.18 2.33
CA LYS A 31 15.51 0.58 1.05
C LYS A 31 16.37 -0.67 1.24
N VAL A 32 17.08 -0.78 2.36
CA VAL A 32 17.92 -1.95 2.68
C VAL A 32 17.13 -2.98 3.51
N VAL A 33 16.33 -2.53 4.48
CA VAL A 33 15.55 -3.39 5.37
C VAL A 33 14.14 -2.81 5.54
N PRO A 34 13.20 -3.11 4.62
CA PRO A 34 11.84 -2.57 4.67
C PRO A 34 11.00 -3.15 5.82
N GLU A 35 11.45 -4.22 6.48
CA GLU A 35 10.72 -4.87 7.57
C GLU A 35 10.83 -4.18 8.93
N ILE A 36 11.63 -3.11 9.05
CA ILE A 36 11.74 -2.38 10.32
C ILE A 36 10.51 -1.47 10.47
N TYR A 37 9.40 -2.05 10.92
CA TYR A 37 8.10 -1.39 11.06
C TYR A 37 8.16 -0.07 11.86
N THR A 38 9.04 -0.01 12.86
CA THR A 38 9.25 1.18 13.68
C THR A 38 9.76 2.39 12.90
N ILE A 39 10.51 2.16 11.82
CA ILE A 39 10.97 3.24 10.94
C ILE A 39 9.82 3.77 10.09
N TRP A 40 8.92 2.89 9.62
CA TRP A 40 7.67 3.34 8.99
C TRP A 40 6.78 4.13 9.96
N ASN A 41 6.68 3.73 11.22
CA ASN A 41 5.98 4.51 12.25
C ASN A 41 6.56 5.92 12.40
N PHE A 42 7.89 6.03 12.47
CA PHE A 42 8.58 7.33 12.53
C PHE A 42 8.19 8.23 11.34
N ARG A 43 8.19 7.69 10.12
CA ARG A 43 7.79 8.44 8.93
C ARG A 43 6.32 8.86 8.94
N ARG A 44 5.42 7.98 9.42
CA ARG A 44 3.99 8.32 9.58
C ARG A 44 3.77 9.44 10.58
N GLU A 45 4.51 9.45 11.69
CA GLU A 45 4.43 10.54 12.67
C GLU A 45 4.95 11.87 12.09
N ALA A 46 6.04 11.83 11.33
CA ALA A 46 6.62 13.01 10.69
C ALA A 46 5.72 13.61 9.60
N LEU A 47 5.23 12.75 8.69
CA LEU A 47 4.57 13.17 7.45
C LEU A 47 3.05 13.13 7.52
N GLY A 48 2.47 12.46 8.51
CA GLY A 48 1.02 12.36 8.70
C GLY A 48 0.34 13.73 8.71
N PRO A 49 0.75 14.66 9.59
CA PRO A 49 0.16 16.01 9.64
C PRO A 49 0.34 16.79 8.33
N VAL A 50 1.47 16.59 7.63
CA VAL A 50 1.77 17.29 6.36
C VAL A 50 0.85 16.80 5.23
N ILE A 51 0.66 15.48 5.13
CA ILE A 51 -0.22 14.88 4.13
C ILE A 51 -1.67 15.25 4.42
N GLU A 52 -2.09 15.23 5.69
CA GLU A 52 -3.45 15.60 6.11
C GLU A 52 -3.78 17.07 5.88
N ALA A 53 -2.80 17.97 6.09
CA ALA A 53 -2.97 19.39 5.77
C ALA A 53 -3.18 19.63 4.26
N GLY A 54 -2.77 18.70 3.41
CA GLY A 54 -2.93 18.78 1.96
C GLY A 54 -2.05 19.85 1.31
N GLY A 55 -2.57 20.48 0.26
CA GLY A 55 -1.83 21.45 -0.54
C GLY A 55 -0.66 20.81 -1.30
N GLU A 56 0.25 21.65 -1.80
CA GLU A 56 1.39 21.19 -2.60
C GLU A 56 2.39 20.39 -1.75
N ALA A 57 2.64 20.82 -0.52
CA ALA A 57 3.52 20.12 0.40
C ALA A 57 2.98 18.72 0.78
N GLY A 58 1.67 18.60 1.06
CA GLY A 58 1.05 17.31 1.36
C GLY A 58 1.08 16.35 0.17
N LYS A 59 0.81 16.85 -1.04
CA LYS A 59 0.93 16.06 -2.27
C LYS A 59 2.37 15.60 -2.53
N ALA A 60 3.35 16.49 -2.37
CA ALA A 60 4.76 16.14 -2.51
C ALA A 60 5.22 15.11 -1.48
N ALA A 61 4.79 15.24 -0.22
CA ALA A 61 5.07 14.27 0.83
C ALA A 61 4.46 12.89 0.51
N ALA A 62 3.19 12.84 0.08
CA ALA A 62 2.53 11.60 -0.32
C ALA A 62 3.25 10.95 -1.52
N ALA A 63 3.57 11.72 -2.56
CA ALA A 63 4.30 11.24 -3.73
C ALA A 63 5.68 10.68 -3.36
N GLY A 64 6.41 11.36 -2.47
CA GLY A 64 7.70 10.88 -1.93
C GLY A 64 7.58 9.54 -1.21
N GLU A 65 6.55 9.36 -0.37
CA GLU A 65 6.32 8.09 0.32
C GLU A 65 5.87 6.97 -0.62
N LEU A 66 5.08 7.28 -1.64
CA LEU A 66 4.71 6.31 -2.68
C LEU A 66 5.93 5.88 -3.50
N ALA A 67 6.84 6.80 -3.83
CA ALA A 67 8.09 6.47 -4.50
C ALA A 67 9.01 5.61 -3.62
N LEU A 68 9.10 5.92 -2.32
CA LEU A 68 9.88 5.12 -1.37
C LEU A 68 9.33 3.70 -1.24
N THR A 69 8.01 3.55 -1.04
CA THR A 69 7.38 2.23 -0.95
C THR A 69 7.52 1.44 -2.24
N GLN A 70 7.43 2.09 -3.40
CA GLN A 70 7.67 1.43 -4.68
C GLN A 70 9.11 0.89 -4.77
N ALA A 71 10.12 1.69 -4.41
CA ALA A 71 11.51 1.22 -4.37
C ALA A 71 11.70 0.01 -3.45
N CYS A 72 11.12 0.06 -2.24
CA CYS A 72 11.15 -1.07 -1.30
C CYS A 72 10.44 -2.33 -1.85
N LEU A 73 9.33 -2.19 -2.57
CA LEU A 73 8.59 -3.31 -3.15
C LEU A 73 9.28 -3.93 -4.37
N MET A 74 10.12 -3.18 -5.09
CA MET A 74 10.94 -3.73 -6.17
C MET A 74 11.99 -4.70 -5.62
N GLU A 75 12.55 -4.41 -4.44
CA GLU A 75 13.53 -5.28 -3.77
C GLU A 75 12.86 -6.43 -3.00
N ASN A 76 11.76 -6.14 -2.28
CA ASN A 76 11.00 -7.12 -1.52
C ASN A 76 9.49 -6.97 -1.79
N PRO A 77 8.95 -7.62 -2.84
CA PRO A 77 7.55 -7.49 -3.25
C PRO A 77 6.56 -8.10 -2.26
N LYS A 78 7.05 -8.84 -1.25
CA LYS A 78 6.26 -9.49 -0.20
C LYS A 78 6.42 -8.80 1.16
N SER A 79 6.97 -7.58 1.18
CA SER A 79 7.13 -6.82 2.40
C SER A 79 5.78 -6.36 2.98
N TYR A 80 5.36 -6.97 4.08
CA TYR A 80 4.12 -6.61 4.76
C TYR A 80 4.14 -5.14 5.20
N SER A 81 5.24 -4.72 5.82
CA SER A 81 5.44 -3.37 6.35
C SER A 81 5.33 -2.30 5.27
N THR A 82 5.89 -2.58 4.09
CA THR A 82 5.86 -1.66 2.94
C THR A 82 4.46 -1.54 2.34
N TRP A 83 3.77 -2.66 2.10
CA TRP A 83 2.38 -2.63 1.62
C TRP A 83 1.45 -1.93 2.61
N HIS A 84 1.65 -2.15 3.91
CA HIS A 84 0.89 -1.48 4.96
C HIS A 84 1.11 0.04 4.93
N HIS A 85 2.36 0.48 4.81
CA HIS A 85 2.66 1.91 4.71
C HIS A 85 2.09 2.53 3.42
N ARG A 86 2.19 1.83 2.28
CA ARG A 86 1.61 2.30 1.01
C ARG A 86 0.10 2.46 1.12
N LYS A 87 -0.62 1.50 1.72
CA LYS A 87 -2.05 1.63 2.00
C LYS A 87 -2.35 2.85 2.87
N TRP A 88 -1.54 3.09 3.90
CA TRP A 88 -1.73 4.24 4.79
C TRP A 88 -1.63 5.57 4.03
N VAL A 89 -0.64 5.73 3.13
CA VAL A 89 -0.51 6.95 2.30
C VAL A 89 -1.74 7.14 1.43
N VAL A 90 -2.15 6.10 0.69
CA VAL A 90 -3.33 6.17 -0.19
C VAL A 90 -4.63 6.40 0.60
N ALA A 91 -4.71 5.90 1.84
CA ALA A 91 -5.83 6.11 2.73
C ALA A 91 -5.97 7.57 3.22
N LYS A 92 -4.92 8.40 3.13
CA LYS A 92 -5.00 9.84 3.41
C LYS A 92 -5.67 10.64 2.29
N GLY A 93 -5.74 10.08 1.07
CA GLY A 93 -6.36 10.74 -0.09
C GLY A 93 -5.40 11.66 -0.85
N GLY A 94 -5.90 12.28 -1.93
CA GLY A 94 -5.08 13.14 -2.80
C GLY A 94 -4.07 12.39 -3.67
N VAL A 95 -4.22 11.06 -3.79
CA VAL A 95 -3.37 10.18 -4.62
C VAL A 95 -4.14 9.75 -5.87
N ASP A 96 -3.43 9.62 -6.98
CA ASP A 96 -3.93 9.05 -8.23
C ASP A 96 -4.18 7.54 -8.07
N LEU A 97 -5.46 7.15 -7.96
CA LEU A 97 -5.86 5.75 -7.78
C LEU A 97 -5.72 4.93 -9.06
N ASP A 98 -5.77 5.54 -10.24
CA ASP A 98 -5.55 4.84 -11.51
C ASP A 98 -4.08 4.41 -11.62
N ALA A 99 -3.16 5.26 -11.20
CA ALA A 99 -1.74 4.90 -11.08
C ALA A 99 -1.51 3.73 -10.11
N GLU A 100 -2.20 3.71 -8.96
CA GLU A 100 -2.13 2.59 -8.01
C GLU A 100 -2.70 1.29 -8.56
N LEU A 101 -3.81 1.37 -9.30
CA LEU A 101 -4.41 0.22 -9.98
C LEU A 101 -3.49 -0.33 -11.08
N ALA A 102 -2.84 0.55 -11.84
CA ALA A 102 -1.85 0.15 -12.85
C ALA A 102 -0.63 -0.53 -12.21
N LEU A 103 -0.12 0.03 -11.10
CA LEU A 103 1.01 -0.54 -10.36
C LEU A 103 0.69 -1.94 -9.84
N VAL A 104 -0.46 -2.12 -9.19
CA VAL A 104 -0.81 -3.43 -8.62
C VAL A 104 -1.13 -4.46 -9.71
N THR A 105 -1.69 -4.03 -10.84
CA THR A 105 -1.88 -4.88 -12.02
C THR A 105 -0.53 -5.38 -12.55
N LYS A 106 0.46 -4.49 -12.66
CA LYS A 106 1.83 -4.87 -13.06
C LYS A 106 2.48 -5.82 -12.04
N ALA A 107 2.34 -5.57 -10.75
CA ALA A 107 2.85 -6.47 -9.72
C ALA A 107 2.24 -7.88 -9.83
N LEU A 108 0.94 -7.99 -10.09
CA LEU A 108 0.25 -9.26 -10.30
C LEU A 108 0.63 -9.94 -11.61
N SER A 109 0.99 -9.21 -12.66
CA SER A 109 1.54 -9.84 -13.88
C SER A 109 2.92 -10.48 -13.66
N GLN A 110 3.68 -10.00 -12.67
CA GLN A 110 5.01 -10.52 -12.32
C GLN A 110 4.92 -11.70 -11.33
N ASP A 111 4.03 -11.60 -10.34
CA ASP A 111 3.69 -12.70 -9.42
C ASP A 111 2.18 -12.75 -9.22
N ALA A 112 1.52 -13.58 -10.04
CA ALA A 112 0.07 -13.73 -10.05
C ALA A 112 -0.51 -14.34 -8.76
N ARG A 113 0.36 -14.86 -7.87
CA ARG A 113 0.00 -15.44 -6.56
C ARG A 113 0.39 -14.53 -5.39
N ASN A 114 0.88 -13.32 -5.66
CA ASN A 114 1.24 -12.38 -4.60
C ASN A 114 -0.03 -11.90 -3.86
N PHE A 115 -0.27 -12.51 -2.69
CA PHE A 115 -1.46 -12.20 -1.89
C PHE A 115 -1.46 -10.75 -1.38
N HIS A 116 -0.30 -10.13 -1.15
CA HIS A 116 -0.24 -8.72 -0.73
C HIS A 116 -0.72 -7.80 -1.85
N ALA A 117 -0.32 -8.08 -3.09
CA ALA A 117 -0.78 -7.34 -4.25
C ALA A 117 -2.29 -7.54 -4.48
N TRP A 118 -2.82 -8.75 -4.34
CA TRP A 118 -4.26 -9.00 -4.40
C TRP A 118 -5.03 -8.22 -3.31
N ASN A 119 -4.53 -8.23 -2.07
CA ASN A 119 -5.13 -7.47 -0.97
C ASN A 119 -5.06 -5.96 -1.22
N TYR A 120 -3.96 -5.47 -1.78
CA TYR A 120 -3.80 -4.06 -2.13
C TYR A 120 -4.75 -3.65 -3.26
N ARG A 121 -4.90 -4.50 -4.29
CA ARG A 121 -5.85 -4.26 -5.38
C ARG A 121 -7.27 -4.11 -4.86
N GLN A 122 -7.71 -5.02 -3.98
CA GLN A 122 -9.03 -4.92 -3.35
C GLN A 122 -9.24 -3.60 -2.60
N PHE A 123 -8.21 -3.12 -1.90
CA PHE A 123 -8.24 -1.83 -1.23
C PHE A 123 -8.37 -0.66 -2.21
N VAL A 124 -7.57 -0.63 -3.28
CA VAL A 124 -7.58 0.43 -4.30
C VAL A 124 -8.92 0.46 -5.03
N VAL A 125 -9.39 -0.68 -5.55
CA VAL A 125 -10.67 -0.81 -6.27
C VAL A 125 -11.84 -0.33 -5.42
N ARG A 126 -11.89 -0.73 -4.14
CA ARG A 126 -12.95 -0.28 -3.22
C ARG A 126 -12.94 1.23 -3.07
N ARG A 127 -11.75 1.84 -2.99
CA ARG A 127 -11.57 3.28 -2.81
C ARG A 127 -11.88 4.07 -4.08
N MET A 128 -11.69 3.47 -5.25
CA MET A 128 -12.11 4.03 -6.54
C MET A 128 -13.63 3.99 -6.75
N GLY A 129 -14.36 3.19 -5.97
CA GLY A 129 -15.77 2.91 -6.25
C GLY A 129 -15.95 2.17 -7.58
N ARG A 130 -14.95 1.37 -8.00
CA ARG A 130 -14.97 0.67 -9.28
C ARG A 130 -16.08 -0.40 -9.29
N PRO A 131 -16.90 -0.50 -10.36
CA PRO A 131 -17.95 -1.52 -10.45
C PRO A 131 -17.39 -2.94 -10.30
N LEU A 132 -18.13 -3.80 -9.60
CA LEU A 132 -17.70 -5.17 -9.32
C LEU A 132 -17.55 -6.00 -10.61
N GLU A 133 -18.35 -5.68 -11.63
CA GLU A 133 -18.35 -6.32 -12.94
C GLU A 133 -17.00 -6.17 -13.65
N GLN A 134 -16.34 -5.01 -13.50
CA GLN A 134 -15.01 -4.79 -14.07
C GLN A 134 -13.94 -5.64 -13.39
N GLU A 135 -14.07 -5.87 -12.07
CA GLU A 135 -13.17 -6.76 -11.35
C GLU A 135 -13.49 -8.24 -11.56
N LEU A 136 -14.75 -8.59 -11.81
CA LEU A 136 -15.13 -9.91 -12.24
C LEU A 136 -14.48 -10.24 -13.59
N ALA A 137 -14.54 -9.33 -14.56
CA ALA A 137 -13.85 -9.47 -15.85
C ALA A 137 -12.33 -9.63 -15.65
N TYR A 138 -11.70 -8.77 -14.84
CA TYR A 138 -10.27 -8.91 -14.52
C TYR A 138 -9.92 -10.27 -13.89
N SER A 139 -10.74 -10.75 -12.95
CA SER A 139 -10.53 -12.06 -12.33
C SER A 139 -10.67 -13.21 -13.33
N GLU A 140 -11.55 -13.06 -14.32
CA GLU A 140 -11.75 -14.02 -15.41
C GLU A 140 -10.53 -14.10 -16.32
N ASP A 141 -9.99 -12.95 -16.72
CA ASP A 141 -8.75 -12.88 -17.50
C ASP A 141 -7.58 -13.53 -16.75
N CYS A 142 -7.48 -13.31 -15.43
CA CYS A 142 -6.44 -13.92 -14.60
C CYS A 142 -6.56 -15.45 -14.54
N VAL A 143 -7.79 -15.97 -14.45
CA VAL A 143 -8.08 -17.41 -14.46
C VAL A 143 -7.85 -18.01 -15.84
N ALA A 144 -8.23 -17.31 -16.91
CA ALA A 144 -8.00 -17.76 -18.28
C ALA A 144 -6.50 -17.85 -18.61
N ALA A 145 -5.72 -16.88 -18.13
CA ALA A 145 -4.26 -16.90 -18.27
C ALA A 145 -3.58 -17.99 -17.44
N ASN A 146 -4.10 -18.31 -16.26
CA ASN A 146 -3.62 -19.41 -15.42
C ASN A 146 -4.75 -20.02 -14.59
N PHE A 147 -5.30 -21.12 -15.09
CA PHE A 147 -6.44 -21.79 -14.46
C PHE A 147 -6.17 -22.25 -13.02
N SER A 148 -4.93 -22.53 -12.66
CA SER A 148 -4.54 -22.94 -11.30
C SER A 148 -4.24 -21.76 -10.37
N ASN A 149 -4.50 -20.51 -10.78
CA ASN A 149 -4.31 -19.34 -9.94
C ASN A 149 -5.37 -19.26 -8.83
N TYR A 150 -5.06 -19.86 -7.67
CA TYR A 150 -5.95 -19.84 -6.50
C TYR A 150 -6.30 -18.43 -6.04
N SER A 151 -5.39 -17.46 -6.13
CA SER A 151 -5.64 -16.09 -5.69
C SER A 151 -6.70 -15.40 -6.57
N ALA A 152 -6.68 -15.65 -7.88
CA ALA A 152 -7.70 -15.14 -8.80
C ALA A 152 -9.07 -15.80 -8.55
N TRP A 153 -9.10 -17.13 -8.36
CA TRP A 153 -10.33 -17.84 -7.99
C TRP A 153 -10.91 -17.35 -6.68
N HIS A 154 -10.09 -17.23 -5.64
CA HIS A 154 -10.52 -16.72 -4.34
C HIS A 154 -11.10 -15.31 -4.44
N TYR A 155 -10.44 -14.43 -5.20
CA TYR A 155 -10.95 -13.08 -5.42
C TYR A 155 -12.29 -13.09 -6.17
N ARG A 156 -12.43 -13.93 -7.20
CA ARG A 156 -13.70 -14.12 -7.93
C ARG A 156 -14.82 -14.59 -7.02
N THR A 157 -14.58 -15.54 -6.11
CA THR A 157 -15.57 -15.99 -5.12
C THR A 157 -16.05 -14.85 -4.22
N ILE A 158 -15.12 -14.00 -3.75
CA ILE A 158 -15.46 -12.82 -2.94
C ILE A 158 -16.34 -11.85 -3.75
N LEU A 159 -15.98 -11.60 -5.01
CA LEU A 159 -16.73 -10.68 -5.88
C LEU A 159 -18.15 -11.17 -6.16
N LEU A 160 -18.31 -12.46 -6.50
CA LEU A 160 -19.63 -13.07 -6.74
C LEU A 160 -20.52 -13.02 -5.50
N HIS A 161 -19.95 -13.32 -4.33
CA HIS A 161 -20.69 -13.20 -3.07
C HIS A 161 -21.13 -11.76 -2.82
N ARG A 162 -20.27 -10.77 -3.09
CA ARG A 162 -20.65 -9.36 -2.95
C ARG A 162 -21.74 -8.93 -3.93
N LEU A 163 -21.67 -9.40 -5.18
CA LEU A 163 -22.61 -9.03 -6.23
C LEU A 163 -24.00 -9.65 -6.01
N HIS A 164 -24.07 -10.90 -5.55
CA HIS A 164 -25.31 -11.67 -5.50
C HIS A 164 -25.88 -11.89 -4.10
N CYS A 165 -25.05 -11.86 -3.05
CA CYS A 165 -25.48 -12.16 -1.69
C CYS A 165 -25.42 -10.94 -0.76
N ALA A 166 -24.48 -10.01 -0.99
CA ALA A 166 -24.31 -8.84 -0.10
C ALA A 166 -25.23 -7.65 -0.44
N GLY A 167 -26.25 -7.84 -1.28
CA GLY A 167 -27.28 -6.84 -1.55
C GLY A 167 -28.13 -6.57 -0.29
N GLY A 168 -27.60 -5.75 0.62
CA GLY A 168 -28.31 -5.31 1.84
C GLY A 168 -27.46 -4.69 2.95
N ALA A 169 -26.13 -4.81 2.95
CA ALA A 169 -25.29 -4.26 4.03
C ALA A 169 -24.27 -3.24 3.50
N ALA A 170 -24.76 -2.11 3.03
CA ALA A 170 -23.93 -0.92 2.89
C ALA A 170 -23.86 -0.23 4.26
N GLY A 171 -22.71 -0.38 4.92
CA GLY A 171 -22.37 0.36 6.14
C GLY A 171 -22.36 -0.53 7.38
N GLU A 172 -21.17 -0.97 7.78
CA GLU A 172 -20.67 -0.79 9.16
C GLU A 172 -19.30 -1.47 9.32
N GLY A 173 -18.34 -0.67 9.78
CA GLY A 173 -17.30 -1.10 10.71
C GLY A 173 -16.21 -2.05 10.21
N GLU A 174 -15.17 -1.49 9.62
CA GLU A 174 -13.82 -1.94 10.00
C GLU A 174 -12.88 -0.72 9.99
N ALA A 175 -12.55 -0.25 11.20
CA ALA A 175 -11.56 0.78 11.47
C ALA A 175 -10.73 0.33 12.69
N PRO A 176 -9.49 0.83 12.88
CA PRO A 176 -8.63 1.62 11.98
C PRO A 176 -7.47 0.82 11.35
#